data_AF-X0UYE5-F1
#
_entry.id   AF-X0UYE5-F1
#
_cell.length_a   1.000
_cell.length_b   1.000
_cell.length_c   1.000
_cell.angle_alpha   90.00
_cell.angle_beta   90.00
_cell.angle_gamma   90.00
#
_symmetry.space_group_name_H-M   'P 1'
#
loop_
_entity.id
_entity.type
_entity.pdbx_description
1 polymer ?
#
loop_
_entity_poly.entity_id
_entity_poly.type
_entity_poly.pdbx_seq_one_letter_code
_entity_poly.pdbx_strand_id
1 'polypeptide(L)'
;DLDSKISEMLNDVDEVSSWMTSQAETLDASTVKVICMKWLRTFIESVGFNVVATYNPPETLSAGDITSLLETAQNEGVALVVDNLQIDVEFGAGIASQVGAEHVVLTNFPGAIPNTETLPKMLRYNAEQLFNGTITWQSTSALKAENEDLQNQVTLFQITTSLALVVVAVEAVLLYAGRKKK
;
A
#
# COMPACT_ATOMS: atom_id res chain seq x y z
N ASP A 1 -3.13 -23.91 -37.57
CA ASP A 1 -3.22 -22.64 -38.29
C ASP A 1 -2.62 -21.53 -37.43
N LEU A 2 -1.76 -20.68 -37.98
CA LEU A 2 -1.05 -19.64 -37.22
C LEU A 2 -1.98 -18.45 -36.96
N ASP A 3 -2.81 -18.10 -37.94
CA ASP A 3 -3.71 -16.95 -37.88
C ASP A 3 -4.75 -17.13 -36.76
N SER A 4 -5.34 -18.32 -36.66
CA SER A 4 -6.25 -18.67 -35.57
C SER A 4 -5.62 -18.51 -34.19
N LYS A 5 -4.34 -18.85 -34.00
CA LYS A 5 -3.64 -18.72 -32.71
C LYS A 5 -3.35 -17.26 -32.35
N ILE A 6 -3.03 -16.44 -33.36
CA ILE A 6 -2.82 -15.01 -33.18
C ILE A 6 -4.15 -14.35 -32.77
N SER A 7 -5.25 -14.67 -33.45
CA SER A 7 -6.57 -14.15 -33.10
C SER A 7 -7.01 -14.55 -31.68
N GLU A 8 -6.77 -15.79 -31.28
CA GLU A 8 -7.04 -16.26 -29.91
C GLU A 8 -6.24 -15.46 -28.88
N MET A 9 -4.92 -15.33 -29.08
CA MET A 9 -4.07 -14.56 -28.17
C MET A 9 -4.48 -13.08 -28.06
N LEU A 10 -4.88 -12.45 -29.17
CA LEU A 10 -5.34 -11.06 -29.16
C LEU A 10 -6.64 -10.91 -28.36
N ASN A 11 -7.59 -11.82 -28.56
CA ASN A 11 -8.84 -11.83 -27.78
C ASN A 11 -8.57 -11.98 -26.28
N ASP A 12 -7.64 -12.87 -25.89
CA ASP A 12 -7.27 -13.05 -24.48
C ASP A 12 -6.64 -11.77 -23.89
N VAL A 13 -5.79 -11.08 -24.66
CA VAL A 13 -5.21 -9.80 -24.23
C VAL A 13 -6.28 -8.72 -24.08
N ASP A 14 -7.23 -8.63 -25.00
CA ASP A 14 -8.34 -7.68 -24.96
C ASP A 14 -9.28 -7.95 -23.78
N GLU A 15 -9.52 -9.23 -23.45
CA GLU A 15 -10.28 -9.64 -22.27
C GLU A 15 -9.57 -9.21 -20.98
N VAL A 16 -8.27 -9.47 -20.87
CA VAL A 16 -7.46 -9.05 -19.72
C VAL A 16 -7.45 -7.53 -19.59
N SER A 17 -7.29 -6.79 -20.69
CA SER A 17 -7.32 -5.32 -20.70
C SER A 17 -8.66 -4.77 -20.21
N SER A 18 -9.77 -5.31 -20.73
CA SER A 18 -11.12 -4.92 -20.32
C SER A 18 -11.38 -5.20 -18.84
N TRP A 19 -10.92 -6.37 -18.37
CA TRP A 19 -10.99 -6.73 -16.95
C TRP A 19 -10.15 -5.79 -16.08
N MET A 20 -8.92 -5.44 -16.50
CA MET A 20 -8.05 -4.49 -15.81
C MET A 20 -8.72 -3.13 -15.66
N THR A 21 -9.32 -2.59 -16.73
CA THR A 21 -10.05 -1.31 -16.67
C THR A 21 -11.17 -1.34 -15.64
N SER A 22 -11.99 -2.40 -15.64
CA SER A 22 -13.09 -2.54 -14.68
C SER A 22 -12.61 -2.62 -13.22
N GLN A 23 -11.52 -3.34 -12.96
CA GLN A 23 -10.94 -3.43 -11.62
C GLN A 23 -10.30 -2.10 -11.17
N ALA A 24 -9.61 -1.42 -12.09
CA ALA A 24 -9.00 -0.12 -11.83
C ALA A 24 -10.05 0.94 -11.46
N GLU A 25 -11.19 0.97 -12.14
CA GLU A 25 -12.32 1.83 -11.79
C GLU A 25 -12.90 1.49 -10.42
N THR A 26 -13.08 0.19 -10.13
CA THR A 26 -13.65 -0.28 -8.86
C THR A 26 -12.78 0.12 -7.65
N LEU A 27 -11.46 0.06 -7.81
CA LEU A 27 -10.50 0.36 -6.75
C LEU A 27 -10.01 1.81 -6.75
N ASP A 28 -10.51 2.63 -7.70
CA ASP A 28 -10.02 3.98 -7.96
C ASP A 28 -8.49 4.02 -8.05
N ALA A 29 -7.92 3.09 -8.83
CA ALA A 29 -6.47 2.88 -8.96
C ALA A 29 -5.72 4.15 -9.38
N SER A 30 -6.41 5.10 -10.04
CA SER A 30 -5.87 6.39 -10.46
C SER A 30 -5.40 7.26 -9.29
N THR A 31 -5.96 7.07 -8.10
CA THR A 31 -5.56 7.77 -6.87
C THR A 31 -4.44 7.07 -6.12
N VAL A 32 -4.15 5.81 -6.47
CA VAL A 32 -3.14 4.99 -5.82
C VAL A 32 -1.77 5.33 -6.41
N LYS A 33 -0.94 5.91 -5.56
CA LYS A 33 0.42 6.33 -5.94
C LYS A 33 1.40 5.19 -5.80
N VAL A 34 2.18 4.99 -6.86
CA VAL A 34 3.09 3.85 -7.01
C VAL A 34 4.51 4.33 -7.28
N ILE A 35 5.48 3.68 -6.65
CA ILE A 35 6.88 3.74 -7.06
C ILE A 35 7.25 2.36 -7.61
N CYS A 36 7.97 2.30 -8.73
CA CYS A 36 8.34 1.02 -9.32
C CYS A 36 9.71 1.00 -9.98
N MET A 37 10.23 -0.19 -10.25
CA MET A 37 11.34 -0.33 -11.20
C MET A 37 10.97 0.24 -12.58
N LYS A 38 11.92 0.94 -13.21
CA LYS A 38 11.70 1.77 -14.41
C LYS A 38 10.99 1.07 -15.56
N TRP A 39 11.32 -0.19 -15.85
CA TRP A 39 10.72 -0.97 -16.95
C TRP A 39 9.29 -1.45 -16.66
N LEU A 40 8.82 -1.40 -15.42
CA LEU A 40 7.44 -1.78 -15.08
C LEU A 40 6.46 -0.62 -15.29
N ARG A 41 6.96 0.61 -15.40
CA ARG A 41 6.14 1.84 -15.43
C ARG A 41 5.00 1.76 -16.45
N THR A 42 5.31 1.45 -17.71
CA THR A 42 4.32 1.43 -18.79
C THR A 42 3.18 0.45 -18.50
N PHE A 43 3.51 -0.73 -17.97
CA PHE A 43 2.49 -1.71 -17.63
C PHE A 43 1.63 -1.23 -16.45
N ILE A 44 2.25 -0.73 -15.38
CA ILE A 44 1.53 -0.24 -14.20
C ILE A 44 0.60 0.94 -14.56
N GLU A 45 1.07 1.88 -15.37
CA GLU A 45 0.25 2.99 -15.88
C GLU A 45 -0.89 2.47 -16.78
N SER A 46 -0.66 1.46 -17.61
CA SER A 46 -1.72 0.84 -18.43
C SER A 46 -2.79 0.11 -17.62
N VAL A 47 -2.44 -0.37 -16.42
CA VAL A 47 -3.40 -0.96 -15.47
C VAL A 47 -4.30 0.14 -14.87
N GLY A 48 -3.85 1.41 -14.86
CA GLY A 48 -4.62 2.56 -14.37
C GLY A 48 -4.06 3.20 -13.10
N PHE A 49 -2.86 2.79 -12.66
CA PHE A 49 -2.21 3.34 -11.47
C PHE A 49 -1.41 4.61 -11.76
N ASN A 50 -1.23 5.46 -10.74
CA ASN A 50 -0.42 6.66 -10.83
C ASN A 50 1.03 6.40 -10.38
N VAL A 51 1.95 6.26 -11.35
CA VAL A 51 3.38 6.08 -11.05
C VAL A 51 4.04 7.44 -10.79
N VAL A 52 4.37 7.71 -9.52
CA VAL A 52 4.94 9.00 -9.09
C VAL A 52 6.45 9.05 -9.16
N ALA A 53 7.13 7.91 -9.07
CA ALA A 53 8.57 7.81 -9.29
C ALA A 53 8.96 6.42 -9.79
N THR A 54 10.15 6.35 -10.39
CA THR A 54 10.75 5.07 -10.79
C THR A 54 12.20 4.99 -10.37
N TYR A 55 12.70 3.77 -10.15
CA TYR A 55 14.12 3.51 -9.88
C TYR A 55 14.73 2.52 -10.88
N ASN A 56 16.04 2.63 -11.07
CA ASN A 56 16.87 1.70 -11.85
C ASN A 56 17.27 0.50 -10.97
N PRO A 57 17.98 -0.52 -11.49
CA PRO A 57 18.47 -1.62 -10.67
C PRO A 57 19.25 -1.08 -9.46
N PRO A 58 19.09 -1.67 -8.24
CA PRO A 58 19.67 -1.12 -7.02
C PRO A 58 21.17 -0.87 -7.09
N GLU A 59 21.91 -1.72 -7.79
CA GLU A 59 23.37 -1.61 -7.99
C GLU A 59 23.80 -0.37 -8.79
N THR A 60 22.86 0.29 -9.45
CA THR A 60 23.10 1.52 -10.23
C THR A 60 22.72 2.80 -9.49
N LEU A 61 22.09 2.69 -8.32
CA LEU A 61 21.60 3.84 -7.55
C LEU A 61 22.69 4.42 -6.64
N SER A 62 22.79 5.74 -6.63
CA SER A 62 23.59 6.44 -5.62
C SER A 62 22.80 6.60 -4.32
N ALA A 63 23.50 6.91 -3.22
CA ALA A 63 22.84 7.23 -1.95
C ALA A 63 21.87 8.43 -2.07
N GLY A 64 22.16 9.41 -2.93
CA GLY A 64 21.28 10.55 -3.18
C GLY A 64 19.99 10.17 -3.91
N ASP A 65 20.06 9.21 -4.83
CA ASP A 65 18.88 8.68 -5.52
C ASP A 65 17.95 7.97 -4.54
N ILE A 66 18.52 7.16 -3.63
CA ILE A 66 17.77 6.44 -2.59
C ILE A 66 17.08 7.43 -1.64
N THR A 67 17.80 8.45 -1.16
CA THR A 67 17.22 9.49 -0.30
C THR A 67 16.06 10.21 -1.00
N SER A 68 16.25 10.61 -2.26
CA SER A 68 15.20 11.28 -3.04
C SER A 68 13.97 10.40 -3.25
N LEU A 69 14.18 9.09 -3.41
CA LEU A 69 13.10 8.12 -3.56
C LEU A 69 12.30 7.97 -2.26
N LEU A 70 12.98 7.86 -1.11
CA LEU A 70 12.34 7.80 0.21
C LEU A 70 11.56 9.08 0.54
N GLU A 71 12.14 10.25 0.25
CA GLU A 71 11.47 11.53 0.43
C GLU A 71 10.20 11.62 -0.44
N THR A 72 10.30 11.20 -1.71
CA THR A 72 9.14 11.15 -2.61
C THR A 72 8.07 10.21 -2.07
N ALA A 73 8.48 9.00 -1.64
CA ALA A 73 7.57 8.00 -1.12
C ALA A 73 6.79 8.49 0.12
N GLN A 74 7.50 9.15 1.05
CA GLN A 74 6.92 9.71 2.26
C GLN A 74 6.00 10.91 1.98
N ASN A 75 6.46 11.87 1.17
CA ASN A 75 5.74 13.12 0.91
C ASN A 75 4.49 12.89 0.07
N GLU A 76 4.56 11.98 -0.89
CA GLU A 76 3.43 11.67 -1.75
C GLU A 76 2.42 10.73 -1.07
N GLY A 77 2.81 10.03 -0.01
CA GLY A 77 1.98 8.98 0.61
C GLY A 77 1.83 7.79 -0.32
N VAL A 78 2.95 7.27 -0.81
CA VAL A 78 2.98 6.15 -1.76
C VAL A 78 2.35 4.91 -1.13
N ALA A 79 1.45 4.29 -1.89
CA ALA A 79 0.72 3.12 -1.46
C ALA A 79 1.44 1.82 -1.81
N LEU A 80 2.04 1.76 -3.01
CA LEU A 80 2.72 0.56 -3.50
C LEU A 80 4.16 0.84 -3.90
N VAL A 81 5.08 -0.05 -3.54
CA VAL A 81 6.43 -0.13 -4.12
C VAL A 81 6.56 -1.43 -4.89
N VAL A 82 6.91 -1.33 -6.18
CA VAL A 82 6.80 -2.46 -7.11
C VAL A 82 8.15 -2.86 -7.70
N ASP A 83 8.58 -4.07 -7.36
CA ASP A 83 9.80 -4.70 -7.86
C ASP A 83 9.54 -5.66 -9.03
N ASN A 84 10.62 -5.94 -9.75
CA ASN A 84 10.65 -6.98 -10.76
C ASN A 84 11.38 -8.21 -10.19
N LEU A 85 10.66 -9.34 -10.16
CA LEU A 85 11.15 -10.65 -9.71
C LEU A 85 12.50 -11.04 -10.31
N GLN A 86 12.80 -10.61 -11.54
CA GLN A 86 14.01 -10.99 -12.26
C GLN A 86 15.23 -10.12 -12.01
N ILE A 87 15.11 -9.05 -11.21
CA ILE A 87 16.21 -8.11 -10.96
C ILE A 87 16.59 -8.15 -9.49
N ASP A 88 15.73 -7.60 -8.63
CA ASP A 88 15.88 -7.57 -7.19
C ASP A 88 14.51 -7.32 -6.56
N VAL A 89 14.29 -7.85 -5.36
CA VAL A 89 13.04 -7.67 -4.61
C VAL A 89 13.26 -7.10 -3.21
N GLU A 90 14.51 -7.03 -2.75
CA GLU A 90 14.83 -6.58 -1.38
C GLU A 90 14.89 -5.06 -1.30
N PHE A 91 15.33 -4.40 -2.37
CA PHE A 91 15.41 -2.95 -2.41
C PHE A 91 14.03 -2.29 -2.26
N GLY A 92 13.05 -2.67 -3.09
CA GLY A 92 11.71 -2.12 -2.99
C GLY A 92 11.01 -2.52 -1.68
N ALA A 93 11.25 -3.73 -1.17
CA ALA A 93 10.77 -4.13 0.16
C ALA A 93 11.30 -3.22 1.27
N GLY A 94 12.59 -2.85 1.21
CA GLY A 94 13.22 -1.93 2.15
C GLY A 94 12.64 -0.51 2.10
N ILE A 95 12.30 -0.02 0.91
CA ILE A 95 11.61 1.28 0.76
C ILE A 95 10.18 1.18 1.33
N ALA A 96 9.42 0.15 0.93
CA ALA A 96 8.04 -0.05 1.36
C ALA A 96 7.90 -0.10 2.88
N SER A 97 8.76 -0.89 3.53
CA SER A 97 8.78 -1.03 4.99
C SER A 97 9.07 0.28 5.72
N GLN A 98 9.90 1.17 5.15
CA GLN A 98 10.24 2.43 5.80
C GLN A 98 9.11 3.45 5.74
N VAL A 99 8.35 3.46 4.65
CA VAL A 99 7.31 4.48 4.41
C VAL A 99 5.89 3.98 4.71
N GLY A 100 5.73 2.70 5.04
CA GLY A 100 4.43 2.07 5.30
C GLY A 100 3.61 1.81 4.02
N ALA A 101 4.30 1.61 2.89
CA ALA A 101 3.68 1.17 1.65
C ALA A 101 3.63 -0.37 1.59
N GLU A 102 2.77 -0.90 0.72
CA GLU A 102 2.75 -2.32 0.39
C GLU A 102 3.82 -2.64 -0.66
N HIS A 103 4.55 -3.74 -0.46
CA HIS A 103 5.51 -4.22 -1.45
C HIS A 103 4.86 -5.22 -2.40
N VAL A 104 5.04 -5.00 -3.70
CA VAL A 104 4.47 -5.85 -4.75
C VAL A 104 5.58 -6.32 -5.68
N VAL A 105 5.55 -7.58 -6.08
CA VAL A 105 6.54 -8.15 -7.00
C VAL A 105 5.85 -8.63 -8.27
N LEU A 106 6.28 -8.10 -9.42
CA LEU A 106 5.79 -8.49 -10.74
C LEU A 106 6.82 -9.34 -11.47
N THR A 107 6.39 -10.03 -12.53
CA THR A 107 7.30 -10.76 -13.43
C THR A 107 7.14 -10.33 -14.88
N ASN A 108 8.25 -10.35 -15.62
CA ASN A 108 8.27 -10.07 -17.06
C ASN A 108 8.26 -11.33 -17.95
N PHE A 109 8.27 -12.52 -17.36
CA PHE A 109 8.43 -13.77 -18.11
C PHE A 109 7.25 -14.72 -17.88
N PRO A 110 6.50 -15.07 -18.95
CA PRO A 110 5.48 -16.09 -18.85
C PRO A 110 6.07 -17.41 -18.34
N GLY A 111 5.39 -18.01 -17.37
CA GLY A 111 5.80 -19.26 -16.72
C GLY A 111 6.85 -19.10 -15.61
N ALA A 112 7.26 -17.87 -15.26
CA ALA A 112 8.13 -17.63 -14.10
C ALA A 112 7.44 -17.94 -12.75
N ILE A 113 6.11 -17.86 -12.72
CA ILE A 113 5.25 -18.17 -11.57
C ILE A 113 4.20 -19.21 -12.02
N PRO A 114 3.78 -20.16 -11.16
CA PRO A 114 2.72 -21.11 -11.51
C PRO A 114 1.47 -20.42 -12.08
N ASN A 115 0.86 -21.00 -13.12
CA ASN A 115 -0.34 -20.49 -13.80
C ASN A 115 -0.13 -19.20 -14.61
N THR A 116 1.11 -18.83 -14.96
CA THR A 116 1.42 -17.64 -15.79
C THR A 116 2.02 -18.01 -17.15
N GLU A 117 1.76 -19.20 -17.68
CA GLU A 117 2.50 -19.76 -18.83
C GLU A 117 2.34 -18.99 -20.14
N THR A 118 1.30 -18.17 -20.25
CA THR A 118 1.03 -17.34 -21.44
C THR A 118 1.11 -15.86 -21.09
N LEU A 119 1.36 -15.02 -22.10
CA LEU A 119 1.40 -13.57 -21.93
C LEU A 119 0.12 -13.01 -21.27
N PRO A 120 -1.11 -13.34 -21.73
CA PRO A 120 -2.34 -12.88 -21.07
C PRO A 120 -2.43 -13.29 -19.59
N LYS A 121 -2.09 -14.55 -19.27
CA LYS A 121 -2.09 -15.04 -17.90
C LYS A 121 -1.10 -14.30 -17.00
N MET A 122 0.11 -14.04 -17.50
CA MET A 122 1.11 -13.28 -16.77
C MET A 122 0.68 -11.82 -16.55
N LEU A 123 0.13 -11.15 -17.57
CA LEU A 123 -0.39 -9.78 -17.45
C LEU A 123 -1.52 -9.72 -16.42
N ARG A 124 -2.46 -10.68 -16.48
CA ARG A 124 -3.53 -10.81 -15.50
C ARG A 124 -2.96 -11.00 -14.09
N TYR A 125 -2.05 -11.95 -13.89
CA TYR A 125 -1.41 -12.18 -12.60
C TYR A 125 -0.76 -10.90 -12.05
N ASN A 126 0.02 -10.20 -12.86
CA ASN A 126 0.69 -8.97 -12.43
C ASN A 126 -0.31 -7.88 -12.03
N ALA A 127 -1.40 -7.72 -12.79
CA ALA A 127 -2.47 -6.79 -12.44
C ALA A 127 -3.20 -7.21 -11.14
N GLU A 128 -3.46 -8.50 -10.96
CA GLU A 128 -4.01 -9.04 -9.70
C GLU A 128 -3.08 -8.74 -8.50
N GLN A 129 -1.76 -8.82 -8.67
CA GLN A 129 -0.82 -8.43 -7.60
C GLN A 129 -0.94 -6.95 -7.23
N LEU A 130 -1.07 -6.06 -8.21
CA LEU A 130 -1.26 -4.62 -7.96
C LEU A 130 -2.58 -4.33 -7.24
N PHE A 131 -3.68 -4.94 -7.68
CA PHE A 131 -4.98 -4.77 -7.05
C PHE A 131 -5.03 -5.35 -5.63
N ASN A 132 -4.49 -6.56 -5.44
CA ASN A 132 -4.41 -7.17 -4.11
C ASN A 132 -3.54 -6.33 -3.17
N GLY A 133 -2.39 -5.83 -3.64
CA GLY A 133 -1.56 -4.93 -2.85
C GLY A 133 -2.29 -3.64 -2.45
N THR A 134 -3.10 -3.09 -3.36
CA THR A 134 -3.94 -1.92 -3.08
C THR A 134 -4.96 -2.19 -1.98
N ILE A 135 -5.67 -3.32 -2.06
CA ILE A 135 -6.66 -3.73 -1.06
C ILE A 135 -5.99 -3.92 0.31
N THR A 136 -4.83 -4.58 0.35
CA THR A 136 -4.04 -4.77 1.58
C THR A 136 -3.63 -3.42 2.18
N TRP A 137 -3.10 -2.51 1.36
CA TRP A 137 -2.69 -1.19 1.81
C TRP A 137 -3.86 -0.36 2.34
N GLN A 138 -5.00 -0.32 1.63
CA GLN A 138 -6.21 0.38 2.04
C GLN A 138 -6.73 -0.16 3.39
N SER A 139 -6.80 -1.48 3.51
CA SER A 139 -7.27 -2.15 4.74
C SER A 139 -6.35 -1.86 5.93
N THR A 140 -5.03 -1.97 5.73
CA THR A 140 -4.04 -1.72 6.78
C THR A 140 -4.04 -0.25 7.21
N SER A 141 -4.16 0.67 6.24
CA SER A 141 -4.24 2.11 6.51
C SER A 141 -5.51 2.47 7.29
N ALA A 142 -6.65 1.89 6.93
CA ALA A 142 -7.91 2.09 7.64
C ALA A 142 -7.84 1.56 9.08
N LEU A 143 -7.32 0.35 9.28
CA LEU A 143 -7.14 -0.24 10.61
C LEU A 143 -6.20 0.59 11.49
N LYS A 144 -5.13 1.15 10.91
CA LYS A 144 -4.21 2.03 11.64
C LYS A 144 -4.89 3.31 12.10
N ALA A 145 -5.66 3.95 11.22
CA ALA A 145 -6.41 5.16 11.56
C ALA A 145 -7.46 4.91 12.66
N GLU A 146 -8.18 3.79 12.58
CA GLU A 146 -9.15 3.39 13.63
C GLU A 146 -8.46 3.11 14.97
N ASN A 147 -7.29 2.45 14.95
CA ASN A 147 -6.52 2.17 16.16
C ASN A 147 -6.02 3.46 16.83
N GLU A 148 -5.53 4.43 16.03
CA GLU A 148 -5.11 5.74 16.53
C GLU A 148 -6.29 6.51 17.15
N ASP A 149 -7.47 6.49 16.53
CA ASP A 149 -8.68 7.10 17.09
C ASP A 149 -9.09 6.45 18.42
N LEU A 150 -9.12 5.12 18.47
CA LEU A 150 -9.43 4.37 19.70
C LEU A 150 -8.43 4.68 20.82
N GLN A 151 -7.13 4.75 20.52
CA GLN A 151 -6.11 5.12 21.51
C GLN A 151 -6.33 6.53 22.06
N ASN A 152 -6.72 7.48 21.21
CA ASN A 152 -7.04 8.84 21.62
C ASN A 152 -8.27 8.87 22.54
N GLN A 153 -9.34 8.15 22.20
CA GLN A 153 -10.53 8.04 23.05
C GLN A 153 -10.21 7.42 24.41
N VAL A 154 -9.44 6.33 24.44
CA VAL A 154 -9.00 5.68 25.69
C VAL A 154 -8.19 6.64 26.55
N THR A 155 -7.25 7.39 25.93
CA THR A 155 -6.43 8.38 26.63
C THR A 155 -7.29 9.49 27.26
N LEU A 156 -8.28 10.00 26.53
CA LEU A 156 -9.22 11.00 27.05
C LEU A 156 -10.02 10.46 28.24
N PHE A 157 -10.57 9.24 28.14
CA PHE A 157 -11.30 8.63 29.25
C PHE A 157 -10.43 8.39 30.48
N GLN A 158 -9.18 7.97 30.31
CA GLN A 158 -8.23 7.82 31.41
C GLN A 158 -7.97 9.15 32.12
N ILE A 159 -7.77 10.23 31.37
CA ILE A 159 -7.57 11.58 31.94
C ILE A 159 -8.83 12.04 32.68
N THR A 160 -10.01 11.96 32.05
CA THR A 160 -11.27 12.38 32.68
C THR A 160 -11.58 11.58 33.94
N THR A 161 -11.36 10.27 33.92
CA THR A 161 -11.57 9.40 35.09
C THR A 161 -10.60 9.76 36.22
N SER A 162 -9.32 9.99 35.89
CA SER A 162 -8.32 10.40 36.87
C SER A 162 -8.67 11.75 37.51
N LEU A 163 -9.13 12.72 36.71
CA LEU A 163 -9.59 14.02 37.22
C LEU A 163 -10.83 13.88 38.11
N ALA A 164 -11.82 13.07 37.71
CA ALA A 164 -13.01 12.83 38.50
C ALA A 164 -12.67 12.20 39.87
N LEU A 165 -11.73 11.25 39.90
CA LEU A 165 -11.24 10.64 41.15
C LEU A 165 -10.57 11.68 42.07
N VAL A 166 -9.78 12.60 41.52
CA VAL A 166 -9.17 13.69 42.30
C VAL A 166 -10.25 14.59 42.91
N VAL A 167 -11.26 14.98 42.13
CA VAL A 167 -12.38 15.81 42.61
C VAL A 167 -13.11 15.10 43.76
N VAL A 168 -13.47 13.83 43.58
CA VAL A 168 -14.14 13.02 44.62
C VAL A 168 -13.29 12.92 45.89
N ALA A 169 -11.97 12.72 45.76
CA ALA A 169 -11.06 12.65 46.90
C ALA A 169 -10.99 13.98 47.67
N VAL A 170 -10.91 15.11 46.96
CA VAL A 170 -10.92 16.45 47.56
C VAL A 170 -12.24 16.71 48.30
N GLU A 171 -13.38 16.42 47.67
CA GLU A 171 -14.70 16.57 48.29
C GLU A 171 -14.83 15.71 49.56
N ALA A 172 -14.36 14.46 49.53
CA ALA A 172 -14.37 13.58 50.69
C ALA A 172 -13.54 14.14 51.87
N VAL A 173 -12.35 14.69 51.60
CA VAL A 173 -11.50 15.32 52.62
C VAL A 173 -12.16 16.57 53.21
N LEU A 174 -12.76 17.43 52.38
CA LEU A 174 -13.46 18.63 52.83
C LEU A 174 -14.66 18.28 53.73
N LEU A 175 -15.47 17.29 53.34
CA LEU A 175 -16.61 16.81 54.13
C LEU A 175 -16.14 16.22 55.48
N TYR A 176 -15.06 15.45 55.50
CA TYR A 176 -14.49 14.88 56.72
C TYR A 176 -13.96 15.96 57.68
N ALA A 177 -13.19 16.91 57.15
CA ALA A 177 -12.66 18.03 57.94
C ALA A 177 -13.76 18.93 58.49
N GLY A 178 -14.83 19.16 57.72
CA GLY A 178 -16.01 19.93 58.15
C GLY A 178 -16.80 19.25 59.27
N ARG A 179 -16.94 17.92 59.24
CA ARG A 179 -17.58 17.14 60.32
C ARG A 179 -16.80 17.22 61.64
N LYS A 180 -15.48 17.22 61.60
CA LYS A 180 -14.63 17.27 62.81
C LYS A 180 -14.65 18.65 63.50
N LYS A 181 -15.08 19.71 62.80
CA LYS A 181 -15.19 21.07 63.34
C LYS A 181 -16.56 21.39 63.99
N LYS A 182 -17.56 20.52 63.84
CA LYS A 182 -18.84 20.59 64.55
C LYS A 182 -18.80 19.70 65.78
#